data_AF-A0A366I0T5-F1
#
_entry.id   AF-A0A366I0T5-F1
#
_cell.length_a   1.000
_cell.length_b   1.000
_cell.length_c   1.000
_cell.angle_alpha   90.00
_cell.angle_beta   90.00
_cell.angle_gamma   90.00
#
_symmetry.space_group_name_H-M   'P 1'
#
loop_
_entity.id
_entity.type
_entity.pdbx_description
1 polymer ?
#
loop_
_entity_poly.entity_id
_entity_poly.type
_entity_poly.pdbx_seq_one_letter_code
_entity_poly.pdbx_strand_id
1 'polypeptide(L)' 'MRDAGLRVIQVAETIGIRGMLVHALFDEAREFYLRVGFEPSPIDSMMLMATLGDLVGSV' A
#
# COMPACT_ATOMS: atom_id res chain seq x y z
N MET A 1 -5.31 -8.42 -0.28
CA MET A 1 -4.73 -7.18 0.31
C MET A 1 -4.78 -7.16 1.82
N ARG A 2 -5.92 -7.50 2.46
CA ARG A 2 -6.03 -7.51 3.93
C ARG A 2 -4.93 -8.30 4.66
N ASP A 3 -4.65 -9.54 4.26
CA ASP A 3 -3.60 -10.38 4.88
C ASP A 3 -2.19 -9.75 4.75
N ALA A 4 -1.85 -9.22 3.57
CA ALA A 4 -0.58 -8.54 3.36
C ALA A 4 -0.43 -7.30 4.26
N GLY A 5 -1.49 -6.49 4.37
CA GLY A 5 -1.52 -5.32 5.26
C GLY A 5 -1.35 -5.72 6.73
N LEU A 6 -2.06 -6.75 7.19
CA LEU A 6 -1.94 -7.24 8.58
C LEU A 6 -0.53 -7.73 8.91
N ARG A 7 0.13 -8.45 8.00
CA ARG A 7 1.51 -8.90 8.21
C ARG A 7 2.48 -7.73 8.30
N VAL A 8 2.31 -6.73 7.45
CA VAL A 8 3.11 -5.49 7.50
C VAL A 8 2.91 -4.76 8.82
N ILE A 9 1.65 -4.56 9.24
CA ILE A 9 1.32 -3.92 10.53
C ILE A 9 1.97 -4.68 11.69
N GLN A 10 1.88 -6.01 11.70
CA GLN A 10 2.39 -6.85 12.78
C GLN A 10 3.90 -6.71 13.00
N VAL A 11 4.67 -6.46 11.95
CA VAL A 11 6.14 -6.32 12.05
C VAL A 11 6.62 -4.86 12.01
N ALA A 12 5.73 -3.90 11.74
CA ALA A 12 6.11 -2.52 11.44
C ALA A 12 6.91 -1.85 12.56
N GLU A 13 6.53 -2.07 13.83
CA GLU A 13 7.23 -1.51 14.99
C GLU A 13 8.63 -2.12 15.19
N THR A 14 8.77 -3.42 14.95
CA THR A 14 10.02 -4.16 15.21
C THR A 14 11.12 -3.80 14.22
N ILE A 15 10.77 -3.57 12.95
CA ILE A 15 11.74 -3.34 11.87
C ILE A 15 11.65 -1.94 11.25
N GLY A 16 10.74 -1.09 11.72
CA GLY A 16 10.61 0.30 11.26
C GLY A 16 9.99 0.44 9.87
N ILE A 17 8.85 -0.19 9.61
CA ILE A 17 8.13 -0.01 8.33
C ILE A 17 7.26 1.23 8.36
N ARG A 18 7.36 2.07 7.32
CA ARG A 18 6.56 3.30 7.18
C ARG A 18 5.34 3.14 6.27
N GLY A 19 5.27 2.08 5.48
CA GLY A 19 4.19 1.84 4.51
C GLY A 19 4.52 0.75 3.50
N MET A 20 3.65 0.60 2.50
CA MET A 20 3.78 -0.31 1.38
C MET A 20 3.91 0.46 0.07
N LEU A 21 4.77 -0.03 -0.82
CA LEU A 21 4.94 0.47 -2.18
C LEU A 21 4.64 -0.66 -3.16
N VAL A 22 3.90 -0.37 -4.22
CA VAL A 22 3.61 -1.33 -5.29
C VAL A 22 3.83 -0.67 -6.64
N HIS A 23 4.34 -1.43 -7.59
CA HIS A 23 4.36 -1.02 -9.00
C HIS A 23 3.34 -1.89 -9.74
N ALA A 24 2.25 -1.27 -10.18
CA ALA A 24 1.21 -1.95 -10.93
C ALA A 24 1.71 -2.29 -12.34
N LEU A 25 1.41 -3.50 -12.80
CA LEU A 25 1.85 -3.97 -14.12
C LEU A 25 0.93 -3.50 -15.26
N PHE A 26 -0.32 -3.20 -14.95
CA PHE A 26 -1.37 -2.80 -15.90
C PHE A 26 -2.45 -1.97 -15.18
N ASP A 27 -3.27 -1.27 -15.96
CA ASP A 27 -4.25 -0.30 -15.44
C ASP A 27 -5.27 -0.95 -14.51
N GLU A 28 -5.73 -2.16 -14.80
CA GLU A 28 -6.68 -2.87 -13.94
C GLU A 28 -6.10 -3.15 -12.54
N ALA A 29 -4.80 -3.42 -12.46
CA ALA A 29 -4.10 -3.59 -11.19
C ALA A 29 -3.96 -2.24 -10.46
N ARG A 30 -3.59 -1.17 -11.18
CA ARG A 30 -3.52 0.19 -10.63
C ARG A 30 -4.86 0.58 -10.01
N GLU A 31 -5.96 0.42 -10.75
CA GLU A 31 -7.31 0.70 -10.29
C GLU A 31 -7.72 -0.15 -9.08
N PHE A 32 -7.27 -1.41 -9.02
CA PHE A 32 -7.45 -2.24 -7.84
C PHE A 32 -6.76 -1.66 -6.60
N TYR A 33 -5.49 -1.23 -6.70
CA TYR A 33 -4.77 -0.64 -5.58
C TYR A 33 -5.35 0.72 -5.15
N LEU A 34 -5.82 1.54 -6.10
CA LEU A 34 -6.52 2.79 -5.80
C LEU A 34 -7.79 2.55 -4.97
N ARG A 35 -8.61 1.56 -5.34
CA ARG A 35 -9.81 1.18 -4.57
C ARG A 35 -9.50 0.62 -3.19
N VAL A 36 -8.31 0.04 -3.02
CA VAL A 36 -7.82 -0.45 -1.72
C VAL A 36 -7.34 0.70 -0.83
N GLY A 37 -7.18 1.92 -1.37
CA GLY A 37 -6.76 3.11 -0.63
C GLY A 37 -5.29 3.48 -0.80
N PHE A 38 -4.58 2.88 -1.77
CA PHE A 38 -3.25 3.35 -2.14
C PHE A 38 -3.36 4.64 -2.97
N GLU A 39 -2.36 5.51 -2.86
CA GLU A 39 -2.25 6.74 -3.64
C GLU A 39 -1.14 6.63 -4.68
N PRO A 40 -1.31 7.21 -5.88
CA PRO A 40 -0.27 7.19 -6.90
C PRO A 40 0.91 8.10 -6.50
N SER A 41 2.12 7.69 -6.85
CA SER A 41 3.32 8.51 -6.71
C SER A 41 3.25 9.72 -7.64
N PRO A 42 3.73 10.90 -7.21
CA PRO A 42 3.85 12.06 -8.08
C PRO A 42 4.90 11.89 -9.19
N ILE A 43 5.77 10.88 -9.07
CA ILE A 43 6.83 10.59 -10.04
C ILE A 43 6.35 9.62 -11.13
N ASP A 44 5.55 8.62 -10.75
CA ASP A 44 5.05 7.58 -11.64
C ASP A 44 3.68 7.11 -11.17
N SER A 45 2.66 7.28 -12.01
CA SER A 45 1.28 6.90 -11.69
C SER A 45 1.06 5.39 -11.53
N MET A 46 1.95 4.55 -12.07
CA MET A 46 1.92 3.10 -11.90
C MET A 46 2.58 2.65 -10.60
N MET A 47 3.32 3.53 -9.93
CA MET A 47 3.86 3.29 -8.59
C MET A 47 2.88 3.85 -7.55
N LEU A 48 2.29 2.99 -6.73
CA LEU A 48 1.33 3.39 -5.70
C LEU A 48 1.85 3.10 -4.30
N MET A 49 1.45 3.93 -3.35
CA MET A 49 1.89 3.86 -1.96
C MET A 49 0.73 3.91 -0.97
N ALA A 50 0.88 3.24 0.16
CA ALA A 50 0.01 3.37 1.32
C ALA A 50 0.88 3.51 2.57
N THR A 51 0.59 4.49 3.42
CA THR A 51 1.32 4.65 4.68
C THR A 51 0.89 3.61 5.70
N LEU A 52 1.69 3.40 6.74
CA LEU A 52 1.28 2.54 7.86
C LEU A 52 -0.02 3.03 8.50
N GLY A 53 -0.26 4.34 8.55
CA GLY A 53 -1.51 4.91 9.05
C GLY A 53 -2.72 4.50 8.20
N ASP A 54 -2.59 4.55 6.88
CA ASP A 54 -3.64 4.14 5.95
C ASP A 54 -3.95 2.64 6.10
N LEU A 55 -2.90 1.82 6.26
CA LEU A 55 -3.04 0.38 6.48
C LEU A 55 -3.79 0.09 7.79
N VAL A 56 -3.45 0.76 8.90
CA VAL A 56 -4.13 0.59 10.20
C VAL A 56 -5.59 1.07 10.13
N GLY A 57 -5.86 2.18 9.44
CA GLY A 57 -7.22 2.70 9.26
C GLY A 57 -8.12 1.84 8.36
N SER A 58 -7.55 0.89 7.63
CA SER A 58 -8.26 0.04 6.67
C SER A 58 -8.62 -1.37 7.19
N VAL A 59 -8.23 -1.73 8.43
CA VAL A 59 -8.41 -3.07 9.02
C VAL A 59 -9.66 -3.20 9.88
#